data_AF-Q2BEA6-F1
#
_entry.id   AF-Q2BEA6-F1
#
_cell.length_a   1.000
_cell.length_b   1.000
_cell.length_c   1.000
_cell.angle_alpha   90.00
_cell.angle_beta   90.00
_cell.angle_gamma   90.00
#
_symmetry.space_group_name_H-M   'P 1'
#
loop_
_entity.id
_entity.type
_entity.pdbx_description
1 polymer ?
#
loop_
_entity_poly.entity_id
_entity_poly.type
_entity_poly.pdbx_seq_one_letter_code
_entity_poly.pdbx_strand_id
1 'polypeptide(L)'
;MIGIGSLLIQPLAGKNIWTTITVGAILVVTLVVMELLQVKFDKIEKFITGRAKVLINNGNLDEKGLKKVRLTVDQLEMKLRQNNVSSLNDVKWATLEPNGQIGFELKEDAKPALKKDLQMLQQQMNQMIMLLKGSTVPMPPNDSSKQDLFAEVARKSHTTEPPEQLQ
;
A
#
# COMPACT_ATOMS: atom_id res chain seq x y z
N MET A 1 -1.22 26.56 -13.57
CA MET A 1 -0.86 25.41 -14.44
C MET A 1 -0.74 25.74 -15.93
N ILE A 2 -1.23 26.91 -16.40
CA ILE A 2 -1.18 27.31 -17.83
C ILE A 2 0.27 27.46 -18.37
N GLY A 3 1.22 27.91 -17.54
CA GLY A 3 2.61 28.11 -17.96
C GLY A 3 3.32 26.83 -18.43
N ILE A 4 3.15 25.73 -17.68
CA ILE A 4 3.75 24.43 -18.02
C ILE A 4 3.16 23.88 -19.32
N GLY A 5 1.83 24.01 -19.51
CA GLY A 5 1.17 23.62 -20.75
C GLY A 5 1.66 24.39 -21.96
N SER A 6 1.88 25.71 -21.84
CA SER A 6 2.40 26.53 -22.94
C SER A 6 3.83 26.16 -23.35
N LEU A 7 4.71 25.86 -22.37
CA LEU A 7 6.09 25.42 -22.62
C LEU A 7 6.15 24.09 -23.38
N LEU A 8 5.17 23.21 -23.18
CA LEU A 8 5.08 21.94 -23.88
C LEU A 8 4.51 22.09 -25.30
N ILE A 9 3.59 23.03 -25.53
CA ILE A 9 2.88 23.21 -26.82
C ILE A 9 3.61 24.18 -27.76
N GLN A 10 4.29 25.19 -27.24
CA GLN A 10 4.97 26.21 -28.04
C GLN A 10 6.03 25.63 -29.01
N PRO A 11 6.80 24.59 -28.67
CA PRO A 11 7.69 23.90 -29.61
C PRO A 11 6.96 23.11 -30.71
N LEU A 12 5.71 22.69 -30.46
CA LEU A 12 4.85 22.04 -31.45
C LEU A 12 4.16 23.04 -32.38
N ALA A 13 3.96 24.29 -31.93
CA ALA A 13 3.35 25.36 -32.72
C ALA A 13 4.33 26.07 -33.69
N GLY A 14 5.59 25.63 -33.74
CA GLY A 14 6.67 26.24 -34.53
C GLY A 14 6.85 25.67 -35.94
N LYS A 15 7.45 26.47 -36.83
CA LYS A 15 7.56 26.27 -38.29
C LYS A 15 8.52 25.14 -38.74
N ASN A 16 9.25 24.48 -37.84
CA ASN A 16 10.29 23.48 -38.16
C ASN A 16 10.12 22.17 -37.35
N ILE A 17 9.86 21.05 -38.02
CA ILE A 17 9.63 19.73 -37.39
C ILE A 17 10.85 19.22 -36.61
N TRP A 18 12.06 19.51 -37.10
CA TRP A 18 13.31 19.09 -36.48
C TRP A 18 13.50 19.71 -35.09
N THR A 19 13.18 21.00 -34.93
CA THR A 19 13.21 21.64 -33.62
C THR A 19 12.23 21.02 -32.63
N THR A 20 11.04 20.63 -33.09
CA THR A 20 10.06 19.94 -32.23
C THR A 20 10.60 18.59 -31.76
N ILE A 21 11.22 17.81 -32.65
CA ILE A 21 11.85 16.52 -32.32
C ILE A 21 12.99 16.71 -31.31
N THR A 22 13.87 17.69 -31.54
CA THR A 22 14.99 17.98 -30.63
C THR A 22 14.50 18.38 -29.25
N VAL A 23 13.52 19.29 -29.15
CA VAL A 23 12.97 19.72 -27.85
C VAL A 23 12.28 18.56 -27.13
N GLY A 24 11.51 17.74 -27.86
CA GLY A 24 10.88 16.54 -27.30
C GLY A 24 11.91 15.53 -26.78
N ALA A 25 12.98 15.27 -27.54
CA ALA A 25 14.06 14.39 -27.12
C ALA A 25 14.78 14.91 -25.86
N ILE A 26 15.07 16.22 -25.80
CA ILE A 26 15.68 16.84 -24.61
C ILE A 26 14.78 16.68 -23.38
N LEU A 27 13.46 16.88 -23.52
CA LEU A 27 12.52 16.68 -22.42
C LEU A 27 12.51 15.24 -21.92
N VAL A 28 12.43 14.26 -22.83
CA VAL A 28 12.45 12.83 -22.48
C VAL A 28 13.76 12.47 -21.78
N VAL A 29 14.90 12.88 -22.33
CA VAL A 29 16.22 12.64 -21.72
C VAL A 29 16.30 13.28 -20.34
N THR A 30 15.79 14.50 -20.17
CA THR A 30 15.79 15.19 -18.88
C THR A 30 14.93 14.46 -17.85
N LEU A 31 13.75 13.96 -18.23
CA LEU A 31 12.89 13.17 -17.35
C LEU A 31 13.57 11.87 -16.92
N VAL A 32 14.13 11.12 -17.86
CA VAL A 32 14.85 9.87 -17.58
C VAL A 32 16.07 10.12 -16.69
N VAL A 33 16.86 11.16 -16.97
CA VAL A 33 18.01 11.52 -16.13
C VAL A 33 17.55 11.88 -14.72
N MET A 34 16.46 12.65 -14.57
CA MET A 34 15.93 13.00 -13.25
C MET A 34 15.45 11.77 -12.47
N GLU A 35 14.78 10.82 -13.12
CA GLU A 35 14.34 9.56 -12.50
C GLU A 35 15.54 8.72 -12.04
N LEU A 36 16.56 8.57 -12.89
CA LEU A 36 17.79 7.87 -12.52
C LEU A 36 18.53 8.56 -11.38
N LEU A 37 18.53 9.89 -11.34
CA LEU A 37 19.13 10.65 -10.25
C LEU A 37 18.36 10.47 -8.94
N GLN A 38 17.02 10.41 -8.97
CA GLN A 38 16.21 10.12 -7.79
C GLN A 38 16.51 8.72 -7.24
N VAL A 39 16.52 7.70 -8.09
CA VAL A 39 16.79 6.31 -7.68
C VAL A 39 18.23 6.12 -7.18
N LYS A 40 19.20 6.84 -7.75
CA LYS A 40 20.61 6.71 -7.39
C LYS A 40 20.99 7.50 -6.13
N PHE A 41 20.26 8.57 -5.81
CA PHE A 41 20.63 9.48 -4.73
C PHE A 41 19.44 9.77 -3.79
N ASP A 42 19.40 9.09 -2.64
CA ASP A 42 18.44 9.31 -1.56
C ASP A 42 18.24 10.78 -1.17
N LYS A 43 19.27 11.62 -1.29
CA LYS A 43 19.16 13.05 -0.96
C LYS A 43 18.27 13.80 -1.95
N ILE A 44 18.37 13.46 -3.24
CA ILE A 44 17.55 14.04 -4.31
C ILE A 44 16.12 13.53 -4.15
N GLU A 45 15.95 12.23 -3.93
CA GLU A 45 14.65 11.62 -3.60
C GLU A 45 13.99 12.31 -2.40
N LYS A 46 14.69 12.42 -1.26
CA LYS A 46 14.14 13.05 -0.04
C LYS A 46 13.88 14.55 -0.20
N PHE A 47 14.58 15.23 -1.10
CA PHE A 47 14.35 16.64 -1.40
C PHE A 47 13.12 16.84 -2.29
N ILE A 48 12.94 15.99 -3.31
CA ILE A 48 11.84 16.07 -4.27
C ILE A 48 10.55 15.50 -3.66
N THR A 49 10.62 14.29 -3.10
CA THR A 49 9.45 13.59 -2.54
C THR A 49 9.10 14.10 -1.15
N GLY A 50 10.07 14.61 -0.38
CA GLY A 50 9.88 15.01 1.02
C GLY A 50 10.15 13.86 2.01
N ARG A 51 9.97 14.12 3.30
CA ARG A 51 10.16 13.13 4.38
C ARG A 51 8.89 13.01 5.22
N ALA A 52 8.53 11.77 5.56
CA ALA A 52 7.46 11.52 6.52
C ALA A 52 7.77 12.17 7.88
N LYS A 53 6.73 12.69 8.53
CA LYS A 53 6.86 13.33 9.84
C LYS A 53 6.03 12.60 10.88
N VAL A 54 6.68 12.09 11.92
CA VAL A 54 5.98 11.47 13.06
C VAL A 54 5.09 12.50 13.76
N LEU A 55 3.83 12.12 13.98
CA LEU A 55 2.82 12.89 14.69
C LEU A 55 2.37 12.22 16.00
N ILE A 56 2.39 10.89 16.06
CA ILE A 56 2.12 10.11 17.27
C ILE A 56 3.24 9.08 17.41
N ASN A 57 3.84 8.99 18.59
CA ASN A 57 4.88 8.02 18.93
C ASN A 57 4.49 7.27 20.20
N ASN A 58 4.32 5.97 20.08
CA ASN A 58 3.95 5.06 21.16
C ASN A 58 2.72 5.56 21.96
N GLY A 59 1.69 6.02 21.24
CA GLY A 59 0.46 6.59 21.81
C GLY A 59 0.56 8.02 22.33
N ASN A 60 1.73 8.65 22.28
CA ASN A 60 1.91 10.04 22.70
C ASN A 60 1.89 10.98 21.49
N LEU A 61 1.09 12.03 21.58
CA LEU A 61 0.97 13.06 20.54
C LEU A 61 2.21 13.96 20.52
N ASP A 62 2.86 14.12 19.35
CA ASP A 62 3.97 15.06 19.15
C ASP A 62 3.43 16.44 18.75
N GLU A 63 3.02 17.23 19.75
CA GLU A 63 2.51 18.60 19.55
C GLU A 63 3.52 19.50 18.82
N LYS A 64 4.82 19.31 19.06
CA LYS A 64 5.88 20.06 18.37
C LYS A 64 5.94 19.65 16.90
N GLY A 65 5.76 18.36 16.61
CA GLY A 65 5.62 17.81 15.27
C GLY A 65 4.44 18.42 14.51
N LEU A 66 3.24 18.40 15.11
CA LEU A 66 2.01 19.01 14.59
C LEU A 66 2.20 20.50 14.26
N LYS A 67 2.78 21.26 15.18
CA LYS A 67 3.05 22.71 14.97
C LYS A 67 4.01 22.97 13.81
N LYS A 68 5.04 22.13 13.63
CA LYS A 68 5.99 22.25 12.51
C LYS A 68 5.35 22.02 11.15
N VAL A 69 4.38 21.11 11.07
CA VAL A 69 3.66 20.81 9.83
C VAL A 69 2.35 21.60 9.68
N ARG A 70 2.08 22.53 10.60
CA ARG A 70 0.85 23.35 10.64
C ARG A 70 -0.44 22.52 10.59
N LEU A 71 -0.42 21.36 11.26
CA LEU A 71 -1.57 20.47 11.38
C LEU A 71 -2.15 20.61 12.80
N THR A 72 -3.46 20.80 12.89
CA THR A 72 -4.19 20.82 14.17
C THR A 72 -4.55 19.40 14.62
N VAL A 73 -4.88 19.24 15.91
CA VAL A 73 -5.34 17.95 16.44
C VAL A 73 -6.63 17.51 15.75
N ASP A 74 -7.59 18.41 15.57
CA ASP A 74 -8.86 18.14 14.88
C ASP A 74 -8.64 17.65 13.44
N GLN A 75 -7.66 18.20 12.73
CA GLN A 75 -7.31 17.73 11.38
C GLN A 75 -6.67 16.35 11.39
N LEU A 76 -5.85 16.03 12.39
CA LEU A 76 -5.30 14.70 12.56
C LEU A 76 -6.42 13.69 12.84
N GLU A 77 -7.32 14.00 13.79
CA GLU A 77 -8.48 13.18 14.11
C GLU A 77 -9.40 12.97 12.91
N MET A 78 -9.66 14.03 12.14
CA MET A 78 -10.45 13.95 10.91
C MET A 78 -9.83 12.96 9.92
N LYS A 79 -8.51 13.02 9.71
CA LYS A 79 -7.80 12.11 8.80
C LYS A 79 -7.77 10.67 9.33
N LEU A 80 -7.64 10.48 10.63
CA LEU A 80 -7.72 9.16 11.26
C LEU A 80 -9.13 8.56 11.10
N ARG A 81 -10.18 9.37 11.29
CA ARG A 81 -11.57 8.96 11.10
C ARG A 81 -11.87 8.57 9.64
N GLN A 82 -11.29 9.28 8.67
CA GLN A 82 -11.35 8.89 7.25
C GLN A 82 -10.72 7.51 6.98
N ASN A 83 -9.85 7.04 7.87
CA ASN A 83 -9.22 5.72 7.81
C ASN A 83 -9.84 4.71 8.79
N ASN A 84 -11.08 4.93 9.23
CA ASN A 84 -11.82 4.06 10.16
C ASN A 84 -11.19 3.95 11.57
N VAL A 85 -10.39 4.93 11.98
CA VAL A 85 -9.88 5.03 13.36
C VAL A 85 -10.76 5.98 14.15
N SER A 86 -11.50 5.45 15.12
CA SER A 86 -12.49 6.21 15.90
C SER A 86 -11.90 6.98 17.07
N SER A 87 -10.71 6.61 17.54
CA SER A 87 -10.08 7.19 18.73
C SER A 87 -8.57 7.36 18.53
N LEU A 88 -8.05 8.52 18.94
CA LEU A 88 -6.61 8.75 19.01
C LEU A 88 -5.90 7.78 19.97
N ASN A 89 -6.60 7.34 21.02
CA ASN A 89 -6.03 6.43 22.01
C ASN A 89 -5.75 5.04 21.44
N ASP A 90 -6.37 4.67 20.32
CA ASP A 90 -6.16 3.37 19.67
C ASP A 90 -4.91 3.38 18.78
N VAL A 91 -4.32 4.57 18.55
CA VAL A 91 -3.17 4.75 17.67
C VAL A 91 -1.88 4.62 18.45
N LYS A 92 -1.03 3.69 18.04
CA LYS A 92 0.33 3.52 18.58
C LYS A 92 1.31 4.44 17.88
N TRP A 93 1.24 4.52 16.55
CA TRP A 93 2.10 5.38 15.73
C TRP A 93 1.29 6.07 14.64
N ALA A 94 1.62 7.33 14.35
CA ALA A 94 1.08 8.05 13.21
C ALA A 94 2.14 8.93 12.57
N THR A 95 2.09 9.05 11.25
CA THR A 95 3.03 9.80 10.42
C THR A 95 2.25 10.60 9.38
N LEU A 96 2.70 11.82 9.09
CA LEU A 96 2.28 12.60 7.94
C LEU A 96 3.22 12.31 6.79
N GLU A 97 2.70 11.66 5.76
CA GLU A 97 3.41 11.37 4.52
C GLU A 97 3.52 12.63 3.65
N PRO A 98 4.51 12.72 2.74
CA PRO A 98 4.69 13.91 1.92
C PRO A 98 3.55 14.21 0.95
N ASN A 99 2.79 13.18 0.57
CA ASN A 99 1.55 13.32 -0.20
C ASN A 99 0.37 13.87 0.65
N GLY A 100 0.60 14.18 1.92
CA GLY A 100 -0.38 14.71 2.86
C GLY A 100 -1.27 13.66 3.53
N GLN A 101 -1.06 12.37 3.26
CA GLN A 101 -1.83 11.28 3.88
C GLN A 101 -1.26 10.93 5.27
N ILE A 102 -2.09 10.25 6.08
CA ILE A 102 -1.67 9.76 7.40
C ILE A 102 -1.39 8.27 7.30
N GLY A 103 -0.14 7.87 7.53
CA GLY A 103 0.20 6.48 7.84
C GLY A 103 0.06 6.24 9.34
N PHE A 104 -0.53 5.11 9.75
CA PHE A 104 -0.74 4.81 11.17
C PHE A 104 -0.58 3.32 11.50
N GLU A 105 -0.29 3.04 12.75
CA GLU A 105 -0.33 1.70 13.35
C GLU A 105 -1.22 1.75 14.59
N LEU A 106 -2.18 0.83 14.70
CA LEU A 106 -3.02 0.68 15.88
C LEU A 106 -2.27 -0.03 17.00
N LYS A 107 -2.71 0.16 18.24
CA LYS A 107 -2.30 -0.65 19.39
C LYS A 107 -2.81 -2.08 19.24
N GLU A 108 -2.15 -3.04 19.89
CA GLU A 108 -2.46 -4.48 19.77
C GLU A 108 -3.92 -4.82 20.09
N ASP A 109 -4.49 -4.16 21.10
CA ASP A 109 -5.88 -4.31 21.55
C ASP A 109 -6.91 -3.70 20.58
N ALA A 110 -6.49 -2.77 19.73
CA ALA A 110 -7.34 -2.13 18.72
C ALA A 110 -7.13 -2.70 17.30
N LYS A 111 -6.15 -3.59 17.10
CA LYS A 111 -5.91 -4.23 15.79
C LYS A 111 -7.05 -5.20 15.46
N PRO A 112 -7.57 -5.19 14.22
CA PRO A 112 -8.53 -6.19 13.79
C PRO A 112 -7.85 -7.57 13.74
N ALA A 113 -8.59 -8.61 14.10
CA ALA A 113 -8.09 -9.98 14.03
C ALA A 113 -7.83 -10.39 12.57
N LEU A 114 -6.65 -10.95 12.32
CA LEU A 114 -6.29 -11.50 11.03
C LEU A 114 -6.83 -12.92 10.91
N LYS A 115 -7.08 -13.37 9.67
CA LYS A 115 -7.45 -14.76 9.41
C LYS A 115 -6.43 -15.76 9.97
N LYS A 116 -5.14 -15.39 9.95
CA LYS A 116 -4.07 -16.20 10.52
C LYS A 116 -4.24 -16.40 12.04
N ASP A 117 -4.66 -15.37 12.75
CA ASP A 117 -4.91 -15.43 14.20
C ASP A 117 -6.04 -16.42 14.50
N LEU A 118 -7.10 -16.41 13.70
CA LEU A 118 -8.19 -17.39 13.81
C LEU A 118 -7.74 -18.82 13.48
N GLN A 119 -6.87 -19.01 12.48
CA GLN A 119 -6.33 -20.34 12.15
C GLN A 119 -5.42 -20.87 13.26
N MET A 120 -4.60 -20.01 13.86
CA MET A 120 -3.77 -20.38 15.01
C MET A 120 -4.65 -20.80 16.19
N LEU A 121 -5.73 -20.06 16.46
CA LEU A 121 -6.72 -20.43 17.47
C LEU A 121 -7.38 -21.79 17.17
N GLN A 122 -7.80 -22.04 15.92
CA GLN A 122 -8.37 -23.31 15.49
C GLN A 122 -7.39 -24.48 15.67
N GLN A 123 -6.13 -24.29 15.32
CA GLN A 123 -5.09 -25.32 15.50
C GLN A 123 -4.87 -25.65 16.98
N GLN A 124 -4.79 -24.62 17.83
CA GLN A 124 -4.66 -24.79 19.28
C GLN A 124 -5.89 -25.51 19.87
N MET A 125 -7.10 -25.17 19.43
CA MET A 125 -8.33 -25.85 19.84
C MET A 125 -8.34 -27.32 19.41
N ASN A 126 -7.94 -27.63 18.16
CA ASN A 126 -7.88 -29.00 17.68
C ASN A 126 -6.87 -29.84 18.45
N GLN A 127 -5.71 -29.26 18.79
CA GLN A 127 -4.71 -29.91 19.65
C GLN A 127 -5.27 -30.18 21.05
N MET A 128 -5.96 -29.21 21.65
CA MET A 128 -6.59 -29.38 22.96
C MET A 128 -7.68 -30.47 22.93
N ILE A 129 -8.51 -30.49 21.89
CA ILE A 129 -9.54 -31.52 21.70
C ILE A 129 -8.92 -32.91 21.54
N MET A 130 -7.78 -33.03 20.84
CA MET A 130 -7.05 -34.29 20.69
C MET A 130 -6.52 -34.81 22.03
N LEU A 131 -5.98 -33.92 22.87
CA LEU A 131 -5.49 -34.26 24.21
C LEU A 131 -6.63 -34.66 25.16
N LEU A 132 -7.79 -34.00 25.08
CA LEU A 132 -8.94 -34.27 25.94
C LEU A 132 -9.71 -35.54 25.56
N LYS A 133 -9.78 -35.89 24.27
CA LYS A 133 -10.60 -37.02 23.79
C LYS A 133 -9.90 -38.38 23.78
N GLY A 134 -8.61 -38.47 24.14
CA GLY A 134 -7.88 -39.74 24.11
C GLY A 134 -8.00 -40.42 22.76
N SER A 135 -7.28 -39.92 21.75
CA SER A 135 -7.14 -40.57 20.45
C SER A 135 -8.46 -40.95 19.77
N THR A 136 -9.23 -39.97 19.27
CA THR A 136 -9.98 -40.04 18.00
C THR A 136 -10.89 -38.82 17.86
N VAL A 137 -10.43 -37.81 17.12
CA VAL A 137 -11.33 -36.97 16.35
C VAL A 137 -10.92 -37.12 14.89
N PRO A 138 -11.82 -37.55 13.99
CA PRO A 138 -11.54 -37.52 12.57
C PRO A 138 -11.19 -36.08 12.19
N MET A 139 -9.99 -35.91 11.64
CA MET A 139 -9.58 -34.67 10.98
C MET A 139 -10.68 -34.32 9.96
N PRO A 140 -11.25 -33.10 9.95
CA PRO A 140 -12.16 -32.71 8.88
C PRO A 140 -11.42 -32.95 7.56
N PRO A 141 -12.09 -33.47 6.52
CA PRO A 141 -11.45 -33.70 5.23
C PRO A 141 -10.72 -32.42 4.86
N ASN A 142 -9.40 -32.49 4.73
CA ASN A 142 -8.65 -31.41 4.11
C ASN A 142 -9.22 -31.36 2.70
N ASP A 143 -10.12 -30.40 2.49
CA ASP A 143 -10.80 -30.20 1.22
C ASP A 143 -9.78 -29.64 0.23
N SER A 144 -8.89 -30.55 -0.15
CA SER A 144 -7.86 -30.44 -1.18
C SER A 144 -8.51 -30.49 -2.57
N SER A 145 -9.85 -30.49 -2.62
CA SER A 145 -10.64 -30.31 -3.84
C SER A 145 -10.89 -28.83 -4.16
N LYS A 146 -10.18 -27.89 -3.51
CA LYS A 146 -10.01 -26.55 -4.10
C LYS A 146 -9.19 -26.68 -5.37
N GLN A 147 -9.89 -26.92 -6.48
CA GLN A 147 -9.41 -26.64 -7.83
C GLN A 147 -8.92 -25.20 -7.85
N ASP A 148 -7.59 -25.03 -7.79
CA ASP A 148 -6.97 -23.73 -7.91
C ASP A 148 -6.93 -23.35 -9.39
N LEU A 149 -7.87 -22.49 -9.78
CA LEU A 149 -7.98 -21.95 -11.13
C LEU A 149 -6.68 -21.27 -11.58
N PHE A 150 -5.89 -20.72 -10.66
CA PHE A 150 -4.61 -20.09 -11.00
C PHE A 150 -3.51 -21.12 -11.26
N ALA A 151 -3.55 -22.27 -10.59
CA ALA A 151 -2.65 -23.38 -10.87
C ALA A 151 -2.96 -24.05 -12.22
N GLU A 152 -4.19 -23.98 -12.71
CA GLU A 152 -4.58 -24.42 -14.06
C GLU A 152 -3.97 -23.51 -15.13
N VAL A 153 -4.06 -22.18 -14.94
CA VAL A 153 -3.43 -21.20 -15.85
C VAL A 153 -1.91 -21.36 -15.90
N ALA A 154 -1.27 -21.59 -14.74
CA ALA A 154 0.17 -21.81 -14.67
C ALA A 154 0.61 -23.12 -15.36
N ARG A 155 -0.20 -24.17 -15.28
CA ARG A 155 0.05 -25.48 -15.93
C ARG A 155 -0.39 -25.52 -17.40
N LYS A 156 -1.18 -24.53 -17.85
CA LYS A 156 -1.78 -24.45 -19.19
C LYS A 156 -2.54 -25.73 -19.60
N SER A 157 -3.12 -26.43 -18.61
CA SER A 157 -3.80 -27.70 -18.84
C SER A 157 -4.98 -27.82 -17.90
N HIS A 158 -6.17 -28.08 -18.45
CA HIS A 158 -7.37 -28.27 -17.66
C HIS A 158 -7.29 -29.53 -16.81
N THR A 159 -7.65 -29.42 -15.54
CA THR A 159 -7.76 -30.61 -14.66
C THR A 159 -9.10 -31.34 -14.86
N THR A 160 -10.09 -30.65 -15.44
CA THR A 160 -11.40 -31.18 -15.83
C THR A 160 -11.74 -30.69 -17.23
N GLU A 161 -12.20 -31.59 -18.10
CA GLU A 161 -12.56 -31.20 -19.47
C GLU A 161 -13.70 -30.16 -19.45
N PRO A 162 -13.57 -29.06 -20.24
CA PRO A 162 -14.65 -28.10 -20.40
C PRO A 162 -15.90 -28.81 -20.93
N PRO A 163 -17.11 -28.36 -20.52
CA PRO A 163 -18.36 -28.88 -21.07
C PRO A 163 -18.31 -28.86 -22.60
N GLU A 164 -18.82 -29.91 -23.25
CA GLU A 164 -18.75 -30.12 -24.70
C GLU A 164 -19.36 -28.95 -25.52
N GLN A 165 -20.23 -28.16 -24.90
CA GLN A 165 -20.84 -26.96 -25.49
C GLN A 165 -19.95 -25.70 -25.44
N LEU A 166 -18.80 -25.79 -24.76
CA LEU A 166 -17.86 -24.70 -24.49
C LEU A 166 -16.40 -25.11 -24.77
N GLN A 167 -16.19 -26.23 -25.48
CA GLN A 167 -14.89 -26.63 -26.03
C GLN A 167 -14.56 -25.84 -27.30
#